data_AF-A0A6N3A8M5-F1
#
_entry.id   AF-A0A6N3A8M5-F1
#
_cell.length_a   1.000
_cell.length_b   1.000
_cell.length_c   1.000
_cell.angle_alpha   90.00
_cell.angle_beta   90.00
_cell.angle_gamma   90.00
#
_symmetry.space_group_name_H-M   'P 1'
#
loop_
_entity.id
_entity.type
_entity.pdbx_description
1 polymer ?
#
loop_
_entity_poly.entity_id
_entity_poly.type
_entity_poly.pdbx_seq_one_letter_code
_entity_poly.pdbx_strand_id
1 'polypeptide(L)'
;MYKIKRDKKFKEQLEVENDNGEKLTLDVEITLDKQLNEFTKNWRNLEVMNINVQQGKLDYMQMGNAVISIMGVVFGENDAKKLIDFYNCNYIELIQDILPFIAGVIKPQFDKVIKEHTKRNKQALKELTK
;
A
#
# COMPACT_ATOMS: atom_id res chain seq x y z
N MET A 1 -29.46 3.75 21.71
CA MET A 1 -29.43 3.48 20.25
C MET A 1 -27.99 3.25 19.84
N TYR A 2 -27.63 2.06 19.38
CA TYR A 2 -26.26 1.72 18.96
C TYR A 2 -26.03 2.18 17.51
N LYS A 3 -24.92 2.88 17.23
CA LYS A 3 -24.58 3.40 15.89
C LYS A 3 -23.31 2.72 15.38
N ILE A 4 -23.41 2.04 14.23
CA ILE A 4 -22.25 1.47 13.53
C ILE A 4 -21.74 2.50 12.51
N LYS A 5 -20.43 2.72 12.47
CA LYS A 5 -19.77 3.61 11.50
C LYS A 5 -19.23 2.76 10.35
N ARG A 6 -19.56 3.12 9.11
CA ARG A 6 -19.12 2.41 7.89
C ARG A 6 -17.60 2.53 7.70
N ASP A 7 -17.00 1.52 7.06
CA ASP A 7 -15.56 1.46 6.77
C ASP A 7 -15.05 2.76 6.13
N LYS A 8 -13.86 3.20 6.54
CA LYS A 8 -13.22 4.36 5.92
C LYS A 8 -12.72 4.02 4.53
N LYS A 9 -13.27 4.69 3.54
CA LYS A 9 -12.78 4.66 2.15
C LYS A 9 -11.83 5.83 1.91
N PHE A 10 -10.70 5.53 1.29
CA PHE A 10 -9.78 6.50 0.71
C PHE A 10 -9.86 6.40 -0.81
N LYS A 11 -9.88 7.54 -1.49
CA LYS A 11 -9.90 7.64 -2.95
C LYS A 11 -8.84 8.63 -3.38
N GLU A 12 -8.06 8.27 -4.38
CA GLU A 12 -7.06 9.13 -5.01
C GLU A 12 -6.91 8.73 -6.48
N GLN A 13 -6.47 9.66 -7.32
CA GLN A 13 -6.13 9.36 -8.70
C GLN A 13 -4.61 9.38 -8.90
N LEU A 14 -4.10 8.36 -9.58
CA LEU A 14 -2.69 8.28 -9.98
C LEU A 14 -2.62 8.36 -11.50
N GLU A 15 -1.85 9.31 -12.03
CA GLU A 15 -1.46 9.34 -13.44
C GLU A 15 0.03 9.06 -13.53
N VAL A 16 0.41 8.13 -14.42
CA VAL A 16 1.79 7.89 -14.82
C VAL A 16 1.93 8.18 -16.31
N GLU A 17 3.07 8.76 -16.69
CA GLU A 17 3.40 9.11 -18.07
C GLU A 17 4.78 8.53 -18.39
N ASN A 18 4.92 7.91 -19.56
CA ASN A 18 6.21 7.41 -20.03
C ASN A 18 6.91 8.43 -20.95
N ASP A 19 8.18 8.16 -21.29
CA ASP A 19 8.99 9.03 -22.15
C ASP A 19 8.40 9.25 -23.56
N ASN A 20 7.49 8.39 -24.00
CA ASN A 20 6.81 8.50 -25.29
C ASN A 20 5.53 9.35 -25.23
N GLY A 21 5.19 9.88 -24.04
CA GLY A 21 3.97 10.67 -23.80
C GLY A 21 2.69 9.82 -23.65
N GLU A 22 2.82 8.50 -23.54
CA GLU A 22 1.68 7.63 -23.21
C GLU A 22 1.35 7.77 -21.72
N LYS A 23 0.06 7.88 -21.40
CA LYS A 23 -0.43 8.08 -20.04
C LYS A 23 -1.29 6.91 -19.59
N LEU A 24 -1.13 6.50 -18.33
CA LEU A 24 -2.02 5.57 -17.65
C LEU A 24 -2.58 6.24 -16.39
N THR A 25 -3.91 6.34 -16.32
CA THR A 25 -4.62 6.87 -15.17
C THR A 25 -5.31 5.74 -14.41
N LEU A 26 -5.14 5.71 -13.09
CA LEU A 26 -5.71 4.72 -12.18
C LEU A 26 -6.48 5.41 -11.05
N ASP A 27 -7.70 4.93 -10.80
CA ASP A 27 -8.51 5.36 -9.66
C ASP A 27 -8.24 4.44 -8.46
N VAL A 28 -7.47 4.93 -7.50
CA VAL A 28 -7.07 4.18 -6.31
C VAL A 28 -8.15 4.27 -5.25
N GLU A 29 -8.91 3.19 -5.03
CA GLU A 29 -9.91 3.10 -3.96
C GLU A 29 -9.49 2.06 -2.90
N ILE A 30 -9.28 2.53 -1.67
CA ILE A 30 -8.83 1.69 -0.55
C ILE A 30 -9.86 1.72 0.56
N THR A 31 -10.29 0.54 1.00
CA THR A 31 -11.04 0.35 2.24
C THR A 31 -10.06 0.12 3.39
N LEU A 32 -9.66 1.21 4.06
CA LEU A 32 -8.52 1.23 4.98
C LEU A 32 -8.62 0.18 6.08
N ASP A 33 -9.79 0.03 6.71
CA ASP A 33 -9.98 -0.93 7.81
C ASP A 33 -9.84 -2.40 7.35
N LYS A 34 -10.29 -2.72 6.13
CA LYS A 34 -10.23 -4.08 5.57
C LYS A 34 -8.82 -4.44 5.10
N GLN A 35 -8.16 -3.50 4.43
CA GLN A 35 -6.83 -3.71 3.84
C GLN A 35 -5.70 -3.48 4.84
N LEU A 36 -5.98 -3.01 6.06
CA LEU A 36 -4.96 -2.62 7.04
C LEU A 36 -3.91 -3.71 7.31
N ASN A 37 -4.36 -4.93 7.59
CA ASN A 37 -3.46 -6.04 7.94
C ASN A 37 -2.60 -6.44 6.74
N GLU A 38 -3.20 -6.57 5.56
CA GLU A 38 -2.50 -6.93 4.33
C GLU A 38 -1.50 -5.86 3.91
N PHE A 39 -1.91 -4.59 3.96
CA PHE A 39 -1.03 -3.47 3.66
C PHE A 39 0.17 -3.44 4.61
N THR A 40 -0.06 -3.54 5.92
CA THR A 40 1.02 -3.50 6.92
C THR A 40 2.01 -4.65 6.73
N LYS A 41 1.51 -5.86 6.47
CA LYS A 41 2.35 -7.03 6.19
C LYS A 41 3.20 -6.82 4.93
N ASN A 42 2.59 -6.41 3.83
CA ASN A 42 3.29 -6.26 2.55
C ASN A 42 4.24 -5.05 2.55
N TRP A 43 3.89 -3.97 3.25
CA TRP A 43 4.78 -2.84 3.47
C TRP A 43 6.05 -3.26 4.21
N ARG A 44 5.91 -4.06 5.28
CA ARG A 44 7.07 -4.60 6.01
C ARG A 44 7.94 -5.50 5.13
N ASN A 45 7.33 -6.31 4.25
CA ASN A 45 8.09 -7.14 3.31
C ASN A 45 8.92 -6.29 2.34
N LEU A 46 8.37 -5.18 1.85
CA LEU A 46 9.11 -4.22 1.04
C LEU A 46 10.26 -3.56 1.82
N GLU A 47 10.06 -3.19 3.09
CA GLU A 47 11.13 -2.62 3.93
C GLU A 47 12.28 -3.62 4.11
N VAL A 48 11.97 -4.89 4.42
CA VAL A 48 12.97 -5.95 4.55
C VAL A 48 13.70 -6.18 3.23
N MET A 49 12.98 -6.19 2.11
CA MET A 49 13.58 -6.31 0.79
C MET A 49 14.56 -5.16 0.52
N ASN A 50 14.17 -3.92 0.78
CA ASN A 50 15.04 -2.75 0.59
C ASN A 50 16.32 -2.84 1.45
N ILE A 51 16.21 -3.30 2.70
CA ILE A 51 17.38 -3.54 3.57
C ILE A 51 18.29 -4.62 2.96
N ASN A 52 17.73 -5.72 2.44
CA ASN A 52 18.51 -6.78 1.82
C ASN A 52 19.26 -6.27 0.59
N VAL A 53 18.61 -5.46 -0.26
CA VAL A 53 19.26 -4.81 -1.41
C VAL A 53 20.44 -3.94 -0.97
N GLN A 54 20.26 -3.09 0.05
CA GLN A 54 21.32 -2.24 0.59
C GLN A 54 22.50 -3.03 1.17
N GLN A 55 22.25 -4.24 1.67
CA GLN A 55 23.29 -5.16 2.16
C GLN A 55 23.94 -6.01 1.05
N GLY A 56 23.58 -5.80 -0.21
CA GLY A 56 24.07 -6.61 -1.34
C GLY A 56 23.48 -8.04 -1.38
N LYS A 57 22.41 -8.31 -0.63
CA LYS A 57 21.69 -9.60 -0.58
C LYS A 57 20.44 -9.56 -1.46
N LEU A 58 20.59 -9.10 -2.70
CA LEU A 58 19.48 -8.96 -3.61
C LEU A 58 18.97 -10.33 -4.05
N ASP A 59 17.73 -10.64 -3.70
CA ASP A 59 16.96 -11.76 -4.22
C ASP A 59 15.85 -11.20 -5.13
N TYR A 60 16.02 -11.38 -6.44
CA TYR A 60 15.10 -10.87 -7.46
C TYR A 60 13.70 -11.48 -7.36
N MET A 61 13.59 -12.75 -6.93
CA MET A 61 12.29 -13.40 -6.78
C MET A 61 11.56 -12.84 -5.56
N GLN A 62 12.27 -12.68 -4.45
CA GLN A 62 11.70 -12.04 -3.26
C GLN A 62 11.29 -10.58 -3.54
N MET A 63 12.09 -9.85 -4.33
CA MET A 63 11.79 -8.49 -4.76
C MET A 63 10.52 -8.43 -5.61
N GLY A 64 10.44 -9.21 -6.69
CA GLY A 64 9.26 -9.24 -7.56
C GLY A 64 7.99 -9.58 -6.79
N ASN A 65 8.06 -10.58 -5.89
CA ASN A 65 6.92 -10.97 -5.06
C ASN A 65 6.48 -9.86 -4.10
N ALA A 66 7.43 -9.13 -3.47
CA ALA A 66 7.11 -8.02 -2.57
C ALA A 66 6.46 -6.85 -3.33
N VAL A 67 6.97 -6.53 -4.52
CA VAL A 67 6.40 -5.50 -5.39
C VAL A 67 4.98 -5.88 -5.80
N ILE A 68 4.77 -7.06 -6.41
CA ILE A 68 3.44 -7.51 -6.85
C ILE A 68 2.44 -7.52 -5.68
N SER A 69 2.87 -7.97 -4.50
CA SER A 69 1.99 -8.06 -3.34
C SER A 69 1.53 -6.69 -2.84
N ILE A 70 2.41 -5.68 -2.76
CA ILE A 70 1.97 -4.33 -2.37
C ILE A 70 1.07 -3.71 -3.43
N MET A 71 1.37 -3.97 -4.72
CA MET A 71 0.63 -3.40 -5.84
C MET A 71 -0.80 -3.94 -5.85
N GLY A 72 -0.96 -5.24 -5.65
CA GLY A 72 -2.29 -5.87 -5.52
C GLY A 72 -3.09 -5.32 -4.34
N VAL A 73 -2.44 -5.00 -3.21
CA VAL A 73 -3.14 -4.39 -2.07
C VAL A 73 -3.54 -2.94 -2.33
N VAL A 74 -2.71 -2.14 -3.00
CA VAL A 74 -2.98 -0.71 -3.22
C VAL A 74 -3.92 -0.47 -4.39
N PHE A 75 -3.68 -1.14 -5.52
CA PHE A 75 -4.38 -0.91 -6.78
C PHE A 75 -5.43 -1.98 -7.10
N GLY A 76 -5.42 -3.13 -6.41
CA GLY A 76 -6.20 -4.30 -6.81
C GLY A 76 -5.55 -5.04 -7.99
N GLU A 77 -5.95 -6.29 -8.21
CA GLU A 77 -5.29 -7.18 -9.19
C GLU A 77 -5.29 -6.62 -10.62
N ASN A 78 -6.43 -6.10 -11.08
CA ASN A 78 -6.59 -5.63 -12.46
C ASN A 78 -5.74 -4.40 -12.76
N ASP A 79 -5.78 -3.40 -11.89
CA ASP A 79 -5.06 -2.14 -12.10
C ASP A 79 -3.58 -2.29 -11.76
N ALA A 80 -3.22 -3.13 -10.79
CA ALA A 80 -1.84 -3.54 -10.59
C ALA A 80 -1.25 -4.19 -11.85
N LYS A 81 -2.01 -5.08 -12.51
CA LYS A 81 -1.57 -5.71 -13.75
C LYS A 81 -1.38 -4.68 -14.87
N LYS A 82 -2.35 -3.80 -15.10
CA LYS A 82 -2.21 -2.73 -16.11
C LYS A 82 -0.96 -1.89 -15.86
N LEU A 83 -0.70 -1.55 -14.59
CA LEU A 83 0.46 -0.77 -14.21
C LEU A 83 1.77 -1.55 -14.42
N ILE A 84 1.81 -2.84 -14.09
CA ILE A 84 2.99 -3.70 -14.37
C ILE A 84 3.23 -3.81 -15.89
N ASP A 85 2.18 -3.99 -16.68
CA ASP A 85 2.24 -4.10 -18.13
C ASP A 85 2.71 -2.77 -18.76
N PHE A 86 2.26 -1.62 -18.23
CA PHE A 86 2.70 -0.28 -18.66
C PHE A 86 4.21 -0.06 -18.49
N TYR A 87 4.79 -0.65 -17.45
CA TYR A 87 6.25 -0.64 -17.21
C TYR A 87 6.98 -1.81 -17.88
N ASN A 88 6.35 -2.53 -18.82
CA ASN A 88 6.95 -3.67 -19.53
C ASN A 88 7.54 -4.75 -18.60
N CYS A 89 6.88 -5.01 -17.46
CA CYS A 89 7.37 -5.92 -16.42
C CYS A 89 8.73 -5.51 -15.78
N ASN A 90 9.17 -4.26 -15.95
CA ASN A 90 10.35 -3.73 -15.27
C ASN A 90 10.01 -3.38 -13.81
N TYR A 91 10.05 -4.39 -12.93
CA TYR A 91 9.70 -4.24 -11.52
C TYR A 91 10.58 -3.23 -10.76
N ILE A 92 11.81 -2.97 -11.23
CA ILE A 92 12.74 -2.02 -10.58
C ILE A 92 12.28 -0.59 -10.86
N GLU A 93 12.05 -0.26 -12.12
CA GLU A 93 11.57 1.06 -12.54
C GLU A 93 10.17 1.33 -11.96
N LEU A 94 9.26 0.35 -12.09
CA LEU A 94 7.93 0.41 -11.51
C LEU A 94 7.95 0.77 -10.02
N ILE A 95 8.77 0.07 -9.21
CA ILE A 95 8.78 0.35 -7.77
C ILE A 95 9.46 1.68 -7.47
N GLN A 96 10.46 2.11 -8.25
CA GLN A 96 11.12 3.41 -8.04
C GLN A 96 10.14 4.58 -8.22
N ASP A 97 9.27 4.50 -9.22
CA ASP A 97 8.32 5.57 -9.53
C ASP A 97 7.07 5.53 -8.64
N ILE A 98 6.59 4.33 -8.30
CA ILE A 98 5.35 4.16 -7.53
C ILE A 98 5.57 4.25 -6.01
N LEU A 99 6.76 3.91 -5.51
CA LEU A 99 7.04 3.91 -4.08
C LEU A 99 6.84 5.28 -3.41
N PRO A 100 7.23 6.44 -4.00
CA PRO A 100 6.93 7.76 -3.46
C PRO A 100 5.43 8.01 -3.26
N PHE A 101 4.58 7.56 -4.18
CA PHE A 101 3.13 7.66 -4.04
C PHE A 101 2.61 6.80 -2.89
N ILE A 102 3.05 5.54 -2.80
CA ILE A 102 2.63 4.65 -1.71
C ILE A 102 3.11 5.19 -0.35
N ALA A 103 4.37 5.63 -0.26
CA ALA A 103 4.96 6.14 0.98
C ALA A 103 4.39 7.50 1.40
N GLY A 104 4.19 8.41 0.46
CA GLY A 104 3.80 9.79 0.70
C GLY A 104 2.29 10.02 0.80
N VAL A 105 1.48 9.20 0.12
CA VAL A 105 0.03 9.39 0.02
C VAL A 105 -0.74 8.28 0.71
N ILE A 106 -0.42 7.02 0.40
CA ILE A 106 -1.20 5.85 0.86
C ILE A 106 -0.88 5.48 2.31
N LYS A 107 0.40 5.25 2.63
CA LYS A 107 0.86 4.83 3.95
C LYS A 107 0.37 5.76 5.08
N PRO A 108 0.39 7.10 4.94
CA PRO A 108 -0.13 7.99 5.98
C PRO A 108 -1.61 7.79 6.30
N GLN A 109 -2.43 7.29 5.37
CA GLN A 109 -3.84 7.01 5.65
C GLN A 109 -3.98 5.79 6.54
N PHE A 110 -3.21 4.73 6.30
CA PHE A 110 -3.16 3.57 7.18
C PHE A 110 -2.60 3.93 8.56
N ASP A 111 -1.53 4.73 8.63
CA ASP A 111 -0.94 5.18 9.89
C ASP A 111 -1.96 5.94 10.77
N LYS A 112 -2.84 6.75 10.16
CA LYS A 112 -3.96 7.41 10.88
C LYS A 112 -4.93 6.39 11.47
N VAL A 113 -5.31 5.36 10.72
CA VAL A 113 -6.22 4.30 11.20
C VAL A 113 -5.60 3.51 12.35
N ILE A 114 -4.32 3.14 12.25
CA ILE A 114 -3.58 2.45 13.33
C ILE A 114 -3.60 3.28 14.61
N LYS A 115 -3.31 4.58 14.51
CA LYS A 115 -3.32 5.49 15.66
C LYS A 115 -4.71 5.57 16.29
N GLU A 116 -5.76 5.65 15.47
CA GLU A 116 -7.14 5.66 15.96
C GLU A 116 -7.54 4.35 16.64
N HIS A 117 -7.22 3.20 16.07
CA HIS A 117 -7.49 1.88 16.65
C HIS A 117 -6.78 1.71 17.99
N THR A 118 -5.50 2.07 18.05
CA THR A 118 -4.72 2.04 19.28
C THR A 118 -5.35 2.90 20.38
N LYS A 119 -5.82 4.11 20.03
CA LYS A 119 -6.49 5.01 20.98
C LYS A 119 -7.81 4.43 21.48
N ARG A 120 -8.66 3.91 20.60
CA ARG A 120 -9.95 3.30 20.95
C ARG A 120 -9.75 2.06 21.84
N ASN A 121 -8.82 1.18 21.48
CA ASN A 121 -8.54 -0.03 22.25
C ASN A 121 -8.02 0.30 23.66
N LYS A 122 -7.13 1.29 23.79
CA LYS A 122 -6.67 1.76 25.11
C LYS A 122 -7.79 2.34 25.97
N GLN A 123 -8.78 3.01 25.37
CA GLN A 123 -9.95 3.52 26.10
C GLN A 123 -10.87 2.38 26.55
N ALA A 124 -11.18 1.45 25.65
CA ALA A 124 -12.01 0.28 25.97
C ALA A 124 -11.41 -0.58 27.09
N LEU A 125 -10.10 -0.83 27.07
CA LEU A 125 -9.42 -1.58 28.14
C LEU A 125 -9.53 -0.89 29.51
N LYS A 126 -9.48 0.45 29.56
CA LYS A 126 -9.66 1.20 30.82
C LYS A 126 -11.07 1.10 31.38
N GLU A 127 -12.07 0.95 30.51
CA GLU A 127 -13.47 0.78 30.91
C GLU A 127 -13.74 -0.64 31.44
N LEU A 128 -13.00 -1.65 30.96
CA LEU A 128 -13.11 -3.04 31.44
C LEU A 128 -12.42 -3.30 32.78
N THR A 129 -11.46 -2.45 33.18
CA THR A 129 -10.71 -2.58 34.43
C THR A 129 -11.24 -1.67 35.56
N LYS A 130 -12.40 -1.05 35.36
CA LYS A 130 -13.15 -0.29 36.38
C LYS A 130 -14.28 -1.14 36.93
#